data_AF-A0A969NWY1-F1
#
_entry.id   AF-A0A969NWY1-F1
#
_cell.length_a   1.000
_cell.length_b   1.000
_cell.length_c   1.000
_cell.angle_alpha   90.00
_cell.angle_beta   90.00
_cell.angle_gamma   90.00
#
_symmetry.space_group_name_H-M   'P 1'
#
loop_
_entity.id
_entity.type
_entity.pdbx_description
1 polymer ?
#
loop_
_entity_poly.entity_id
_entity_poly.type
_entity_poly.pdbx_seq_one_letter_code
_entity_poly.pdbx_strand_id
1 'polypeptide(L)'
;MPLARSLSHGWGGSPTWFLTTYVLGAQMTGPQSWRVAPQPGSLRSASGQRPLPAGPLEVAWSRPDCGAFTLTVQTPDSPALQGEIVLPAGQPLRVLLNGEMLWSARERQNQRVQLTDEGLVIGDVTAGRYTITSEYACAATVYLPIVRRK
;
A
#
# COMPACT_ATOMS: atom_id res chain seq x y z
N MET A 1 -15.67 -24.23 39.56
CA MET A 1 -14.83 -24.64 38.41
C MET A 1 -13.77 -23.57 38.21
N PRO A 2 -12.46 -23.87 38.26
CA PRO A 2 -11.46 -22.86 37.95
C PRO A 2 -11.51 -22.60 36.44
N LEU A 3 -11.58 -21.32 36.06
CA LEU A 3 -11.38 -20.93 34.68
C LEU A 3 -9.95 -21.30 34.31
N ALA A 4 -9.75 -22.10 33.27
CA ALA A 4 -8.43 -22.26 32.67
C ALA A 4 -8.06 -20.91 32.03
N ARG A 5 -7.08 -20.22 32.61
CA ARG A 5 -6.62 -18.89 32.17
C ARG A 5 -5.18 -19.03 31.70
N SER A 6 -4.99 -19.04 30.39
CA SER A 6 -3.67 -18.83 29.80
C SER A 6 -3.50 -17.35 29.47
N LEU A 7 -2.42 -16.74 29.96
CA LEU A 7 -2.04 -15.35 29.66
C LEU A 7 -1.12 -15.25 28.43
N SER A 8 -0.72 -16.39 27.84
CA SER A 8 0.11 -16.46 26.64
C SER A 8 -0.38 -17.61 25.77
N HIS A 9 -1.14 -17.27 24.72
CA HIS A 9 -1.73 -18.24 23.82
C HIS A 9 -1.64 -17.76 22.38
N GLY A 10 -1.18 -18.62 21.48
CA GLY A 10 -0.94 -18.27 20.07
C GLY A 10 -2.20 -17.80 19.32
N TRP A 11 -3.40 -18.24 19.73
CA TRP A 11 -4.66 -17.74 19.15
C TRP A 11 -4.94 -16.26 19.41
N GLY A 12 -4.24 -15.64 20.37
CA GLY A 12 -4.25 -14.18 20.53
C GLY A 12 -3.40 -13.43 19.51
N GLY A 13 -2.63 -14.12 18.65
CA GLY A 13 -1.66 -13.55 17.73
C GLY A 13 -2.23 -13.07 16.39
N SER A 14 -3.54 -13.20 16.15
CA SER A 14 -4.18 -12.73 14.91
C SER A 14 -3.89 -11.27 14.52
N PRO A 15 -3.76 -10.30 15.45
CA PRO A 15 -3.41 -8.93 15.10
C PRO A 15 -2.11 -8.82 14.29
N THR A 16 -1.10 -9.63 14.58
CA THR A 16 0.17 -9.63 13.83
C THR A 16 -0.07 -9.95 12.35
N TRP A 17 -0.93 -10.93 12.07
CA TRP A 17 -1.30 -11.27 10.69
C TRP A 17 -1.98 -10.09 9.97
N PHE A 18 -2.96 -9.44 10.61
CA PHE A 18 -3.65 -8.29 10.02
C PHE A 18 -2.72 -7.09 9.81
N LEU A 19 -1.81 -6.84 10.75
CA LEU A 19 -0.81 -5.78 10.64
C LEU A 19 0.14 -6.03 9.45
N THR A 20 0.59 -7.25 9.24
CA THR A 20 1.46 -7.59 8.10
C THR A 20 0.72 -7.58 6.77
N THR A 21 -0.51 -8.12 6.71
CA THR A 21 -1.22 -8.34 5.44
C THR A 21 -2.02 -7.13 4.97
N TYR A 22 -2.61 -6.35 5.87
CA TYR A 22 -3.49 -5.22 5.50
C TYR A 22 -2.87 -3.87 5.83
N VAL A 23 -2.36 -3.66 7.04
CA VAL A 23 -1.78 -2.35 7.41
C VAL A 23 -0.48 -2.11 6.63
N LEU A 24 0.47 -3.05 6.74
CA LEU A 24 1.68 -3.02 5.93
C LEU A 24 1.35 -3.32 4.45
N GLY A 25 0.37 -4.19 4.19
CA GLY A 25 -0.13 -4.52 2.86
C GLY A 25 0.57 -5.70 2.19
N ALA A 26 1.49 -6.40 2.87
CA ALA A 26 2.34 -7.43 2.26
C ALA A 26 1.68 -8.83 2.31
N GLN A 27 1.33 -9.37 1.14
CA GLN A 27 0.58 -10.64 1.01
C GLN A 27 1.22 -11.58 -0.01
N MET A 28 1.09 -12.90 0.19
CA MET A 28 1.31 -13.88 -0.89
C MET A 28 -0.05 -14.12 -1.53
N THR A 29 -0.11 -14.05 -2.84
CA THR A 29 -1.28 -14.46 -3.63
C THR A 29 -1.11 -15.87 -4.21
N GLY A 30 0.07 -16.46 -4.05
CA GLY A 30 0.41 -17.81 -4.48
C GLY A 30 1.80 -18.24 -4.01
N PRO A 31 2.33 -19.39 -4.49
CA PRO A 31 3.66 -19.87 -4.09
C PRO A 31 4.81 -18.93 -4.48
N GLN A 32 4.66 -18.24 -5.61
CA GLN A 32 5.67 -17.35 -6.21
C GLN A 32 5.12 -15.95 -6.52
N SER A 33 3.87 -15.69 -6.18
CA SER A 33 3.22 -14.41 -6.44
C SER A 33 2.91 -13.67 -5.15
N TRP A 34 3.18 -12.37 -5.15
CA TRP A 34 2.95 -11.49 -4.01
C TRP A 34 2.18 -10.24 -4.42
N ARG A 35 1.59 -9.59 -3.43
CA ARG A 35 0.88 -8.32 -3.58
C ARG A 35 1.25 -7.40 -2.43
N VAL A 36 1.56 -6.14 -2.76
CA VAL A 36 1.69 -5.07 -1.77
C VAL A 36 0.55 -4.09 -1.96
N ALA A 37 -0.43 -4.13 -1.05
CA ALA A 37 -1.62 -3.27 -1.08
C ALA A 37 -1.90 -2.69 0.32
N PRO A 38 -1.18 -1.61 0.72
CA PRO A 38 -1.38 -1.00 2.02
C PRO A 38 -2.80 -0.47 2.21
N GLN A 39 -3.34 -0.65 3.42
CA GLN A 39 -4.62 -0.07 3.86
C GLN A 39 -4.36 0.90 5.03
N PRO A 40 -3.96 2.16 4.76
CA PRO A 40 -3.48 3.06 5.79
C PRO A 40 -4.53 3.45 6.83
N GLY A 41 -5.82 3.47 6.46
CA GLY A 41 -6.89 3.98 7.35
C GLY A 41 -6.55 5.38 7.87
N SER A 42 -6.44 5.51 9.19
CA SER A 42 -6.02 6.75 9.89
C SER A 42 -4.52 6.81 10.23
N LEU A 43 -3.75 5.77 9.92
CA LEU A 43 -2.32 5.69 10.22
C LEU A 43 -1.53 6.56 9.24
N ARG A 44 -0.44 7.15 9.74
CA ARG A 44 0.47 8.00 8.94
C ARG A 44 1.67 7.26 8.40
N SER A 45 2.00 6.10 8.94
CA SER A 45 3.10 5.28 8.44
C SER A 45 2.97 3.84 8.95
N ALA A 46 3.61 2.93 8.22
CA ALA A 46 3.98 1.62 8.73
C ALA A 46 5.26 1.14 8.02
N SER A 47 6.05 0.34 8.71
CA SER A 47 7.21 -0.34 8.15
C SER A 47 7.33 -1.74 8.73
N GLY A 48 7.86 -2.65 7.94
CA GLY A 48 8.03 -4.04 8.34
C GLY A 48 8.38 -4.92 7.16
N GLN A 49 8.34 -6.23 7.40
CA GLN A 49 8.70 -7.21 6.41
C GLN A 49 7.85 -8.46 6.53
N ARG A 50 7.67 -9.15 5.41
CA ARG A 50 7.12 -10.49 5.36
C ARG A 50 8.24 -11.47 5.03
N PRO A 51 8.57 -12.41 5.93
CA PRO A 51 9.61 -13.39 5.66
C PRO A 51 9.14 -14.36 4.56
N LEU A 52 9.96 -14.53 3.52
CA LEU A 52 9.79 -15.56 2.49
C LEU A 52 11.01 -16.47 2.45
N PRO A 53 10.91 -17.69 1.89
CA PRO A 53 12.06 -18.59 1.76
C PRO A 53 13.24 -17.99 0.98
N ALA A 54 12.97 -17.14 -0.01
CA ALA A 54 13.98 -16.48 -0.84
C ALA A 54 14.57 -15.20 -0.21
N GLY A 55 14.10 -14.79 0.98
CA GLY A 55 14.44 -13.52 1.63
C GLY A 55 13.19 -12.70 1.99
N PRO A 56 13.34 -11.59 2.71
CA PRO A 56 12.21 -10.78 3.12
C PRO A 56 11.63 -9.96 1.97
N LEU A 57 10.30 -9.86 1.92
CA LEU A 57 9.60 -8.77 1.22
C LEU A 57 9.44 -7.62 2.21
N GLU A 58 10.23 -6.57 2.07
CA GLU A 58 10.21 -5.41 2.96
C GLU A 58 9.33 -4.31 2.38
N VAL A 59 8.54 -3.69 3.25
CA VAL A 59 7.61 -2.63 2.90
C VAL A 59 7.73 -1.51 3.92
N ALA A 60 7.75 -0.28 3.44
CA ALA A 60 7.65 0.90 4.29
C ALA A 60 6.83 1.95 3.57
N TRP A 61 5.86 2.56 4.23
CA TRP A 61 5.10 3.65 3.65
C TRP A 61 4.87 4.79 4.64
N SER A 62 4.68 5.98 4.10
CA SER A 62 4.30 7.18 4.85
C SER A 62 3.23 7.98 4.11
N ARG A 63 2.34 8.56 4.90
CA ARG A 63 1.22 9.40 4.50
C ARG A 63 1.15 10.56 5.48
N PRO A 64 1.96 11.62 5.29
CA PRO A 64 2.01 12.75 6.22
C PRO A 64 0.66 13.48 6.29
N ASP A 65 -0.08 13.49 5.17
CA ASP A 65 -1.37 14.15 5.01
C ASP A 65 -2.27 13.42 3.99
N CYS A 66 -3.38 14.03 3.59
CA CYS A 66 -4.29 13.46 2.59
C CYS A 66 -3.79 13.52 1.15
N GLY A 67 -2.77 14.34 0.86
CA GLY A 67 -2.33 14.68 -0.48
C GLY A 67 -1.08 13.95 -0.92
N ALA A 68 -0.35 13.30 -0.02
CA ALA A 68 0.88 12.59 -0.34
C ALA A 68 0.92 11.18 0.26
N PHE A 69 1.42 10.22 -0.51
CA PHE A 69 1.72 8.87 -0.07
C PHE A 69 3.01 8.37 -0.72
N THR A 70 3.97 7.96 0.10
CA THR A 70 5.25 7.38 -0.33
C THR A 70 5.33 5.94 0.13
N LEU A 71 5.67 5.03 -0.78
CA LEU A 71 5.80 3.60 -0.54
C LEU A 71 7.15 3.12 -1.05
N THR A 72 7.92 2.45 -0.18
CA THR A 72 9.13 1.72 -0.55
C THR A 72 8.83 0.23 -0.45
N VAL A 73 9.17 -0.51 -1.51
CA VAL A 73 9.11 -1.97 -1.55
C VAL A 73 10.50 -2.48 -1.92
N GLN A 74 11.04 -3.37 -1.09
CA GLN A 74 12.24 -4.15 -1.41
C GLN A 74 11.80 -5.60 -1.53
N THR A 75 11.97 -6.14 -2.72
CA THR A 75 11.72 -7.56 -2.95
C THR A 75 13.00 -8.36 -2.69
N PRO A 76 12.89 -9.66 -2.39
CA PRO A 76 14.04 -10.55 -2.41
C PRO A 76 14.65 -10.62 -3.82
N ASP A 77 15.94 -10.91 -3.90
CA ASP A 77 16.61 -11.19 -5.17
C ASP A 77 16.26 -12.62 -5.64
N SER A 78 15.09 -12.75 -6.24
CA SER A 78 14.60 -14.01 -6.79
C SER A 78 13.88 -13.76 -8.11
N PRO A 79 14.36 -14.31 -9.23
CA PRO A 79 13.73 -14.12 -10.54
C PRO A 79 12.37 -14.84 -10.67
N ALA A 80 12.07 -15.77 -9.76
CA ALA A 80 10.80 -16.48 -9.74
C ALA A 80 9.69 -15.72 -9.03
N LEU A 81 10.02 -14.72 -8.20
CA LEU A 81 9.03 -13.92 -7.50
C LEU A 81 8.54 -12.79 -8.40
N GLN A 82 7.23 -12.72 -8.54
CA GLN A 82 6.55 -11.68 -9.29
C GLN A 82 5.40 -11.12 -8.47
N GLY A 83 5.11 -9.84 -8.64
CA GLY A 83 4.01 -9.26 -7.91
C GLY A 83 3.51 -7.96 -8.47
N GLU A 84 2.52 -7.45 -7.75
CA GLU A 84 1.85 -6.20 -8.05
C GLU A 84 1.84 -5.29 -6.82
N ILE A 85 1.90 -4.00 -7.08
CA ILE A 85 1.76 -2.96 -6.06
C ILE A 85 0.45 -2.23 -6.33
N VAL A 86 -0.38 -2.10 -5.29
CA VAL A 86 -1.65 -1.38 -5.36
C VAL A 86 -1.56 -0.18 -4.43
N LEU A 87 -1.72 1.00 -5.01
CA LEU A 87 -1.75 2.23 -4.23
C LEU A 87 -3.07 2.32 -3.43
N PRO A 88 -3.06 2.97 -2.26
CA PRO A 88 -4.26 3.15 -1.45
C PRO A 88 -5.44 3.72 -2.25
N ALA A 89 -6.66 3.36 -1.84
CA ALA A 89 -7.89 3.77 -2.50
C ALA A 89 -7.97 5.29 -2.71
N GLY A 90 -8.56 5.67 -3.84
CA GLY A 90 -8.58 7.04 -4.34
C GLY A 90 -7.93 7.13 -5.72
N GLN A 91 -8.23 8.19 -6.46
CA GLN A 91 -7.56 8.45 -7.73
C GLN A 91 -6.35 9.36 -7.47
N PRO A 92 -5.12 8.86 -7.63
CA PRO A 92 -3.97 9.74 -7.58
C PRO A 92 -4.05 10.78 -8.72
N LEU A 93 -3.45 11.94 -8.51
CA LEU A 93 -3.22 12.95 -9.52
C LEU A 93 -1.99 12.62 -10.35
N ARG A 94 -0.92 12.18 -9.68
CA ARG A 94 0.33 11.73 -10.28
C ARG A 94 0.97 10.63 -9.45
N VAL A 95 1.69 9.74 -10.12
CA VAL A 95 2.48 8.67 -9.53
C VAL A 95 3.86 8.66 -10.17
N LEU A 96 4.88 8.67 -9.31
CA LEU A 96 6.27 8.58 -9.68
C LEU A 96 6.83 7.23 -9.22
N LEU A 97 7.59 6.57 -10.07
CA LEU A 97 8.36 5.38 -9.74
C LEU A 97 9.83 5.74 -9.78
N ASN A 98 10.52 5.59 -8.65
CA ASN A 98 11.94 5.94 -8.48
C ASN A 98 12.26 7.40 -8.88
N GLY A 99 11.28 8.31 -8.71
CA GLY A 99 11.40 9.72 -9.04
C GLY A 99 11.03 10.07 -10.49
N GLU A 100 10.77 9.08 -11.35
CA GLU A 100 10.33 9.29 -12.72
C GLU A 100 8.80 9.20 -12.82
N MET A 101 8.17 10.00 -13.66
CA MET A 101 6.73 9.98 -13.83
C MET A 101 6.28 8.65 -14.44
N LEU A 102 5.54 7.85 -13.66
CA LEU A 102 4.98 6.58 -14.11
C LEU A 102 3.59 6.76 -14.70
N TRP A 103 2.77 7.61 -14.07
CA TRP A 103 1.37 7.80 -14.45
C TRP A 103 0.86 9.18 -14.00
N SER A 104 -0.06 9.76 -14.77
CA SER A 104 -0.81 10.96 -14.36
C SER A 104 -2.28 10.87 -14.76
N ALA A 105 -3.15 11.54 -13.99
CA ALA A 105 -4.59 11.57 -14.28
C ALA A 105 -4.92 12.24 -15.63
N ARG A 106 -4.03 13.11 -16.12
CA ARG A 106 -4.17 13.84 -17.40
C ARG A 106 -3.67 13.03 -18.59
N GLU A 107 -2.67 12.19 -18.39
CA GLU A 107 -2.01 11.40 -19.44
C GLU A 107 -2.00 9.93 -19.02
N ARG A 108 -3.13 9.26 -19.27
CA ARG A 108 -3.40 7.89 -18.79
C ARG A 108 -2.71 6.79 -19.62
N GLN A 109 -1.60 7.08 -20.29
CA GLN A 109 -0.93 6.12 -21.17
C GLN A 109 0.29 5.50 -20.48
N ASN A 110 0.09 4.35 -19.82
CA ASN A 110 1.18 3.45 -19.44
C ASN A 110 0.63 2.01 -19.33
N GLN A 111 1.16 1.07 -20.13
CA GLN A 111 0.68 -0.31 -20.16
C GLN A 111 0.93 -1.07 -18.84
N ARG A 112 1.88 -0.62 -18.00
CA ARG A 112 2.21 -1.25 -16.71
C ARG A 112 1.26 -0.86 -15.58
N VAL A 113 0.38 0.11 -15.82
CA VAL A 113 -0.45 0.71 -14.79
C VAL A 113 -1.92 0.60 -15.16
N GLN A 114 -2.71 0.07 -14.25
CA GLN A 114 -4.15 -0.11 -14.44
C GLN A 114 -4.90 0.54 -13.29
N LEU A 115 -5.84 1.42 -13.61
CA LEU A 115 -6.76 1.97 -12.61
C LEU A 115 -7.92 0.99 -12.43
N THR A 116 -8.08 0.45 -11.23
CA THR A 116 -9.16 -0.46 -10.86
C THR A 116 -10.02 0.17 -9.75
N ASP A 117 -11.10 -0.51 -9.34
CA ASP A 117 -11.92 -0.07 -8.21
C ASP A 117 -11.17 -0.12 -6.87
N GLU A 118 -10.09 -0.90 -6.77
CA GLU A 118 -9.26 -1.05 -5.57
C GLU A 118 -8.20 0.06 -5.45
N GLY A 119 -7.85 0.70 -6.57
CA GLY A 119 -6.81 1.72 -6.64
C GLY A 119 -6.02 1.65 -7.94
N LEU A 120 -4.88 2.35 -7.98
CA LEU A 120 -3.95 2.26 -9.10
C LEU A 120 -3.02 1.05 -8.89
N VAL A 121 -3.10 0.08 -9.79
CA VAL A 121 -2.31 -1.15 -9.79
C VAL A 121 -1.09 -0.97 -10.70
N ILE A 122 0.09 -1.28 -10.17
CA ILE A 122 1.37 -1.34 -10.87
C ILE A 122 1.74 -2.83 -10.97
N GLY A 123 1.64 -3.38 -12.18
CA GLY A 123 1.94 -4.78 -12.46
C GLY A 123 3.40 -5.03 -12.82
N ASP A 124 3.72 -6.31 -13.05
CA ASP A 124 5.03 -6.78 -13.52
C ASP A 124 6.20 -6.25 -12.67
N VAL A 125 6.05 -6.33 -11.34
CA VAL A 125 7.10 -5.95 -10.39
C VAL A 125 7.96 -7.17 -10.10
N THR A 126 9.25 -7.06 -10.43
CA THR A 126 10.25 -8.12 -10.31
C THR A 126 11.21 -7.84 -9.14
N ALA A 127 12.34 -8.53 -9.10
CA ALA A 127 13.38 -8.30 -8.12
C ALA A 127 13.91 -6.85 -8.17
N GLY A 128 13.91 -6.14 -7.04
CA GLY A 128 14.50 -4.82 -6.93
C GLY A 128 14.00 -4.00 -5.74
N ARG A 129 14.44 -2.74 -5.74
CA ARG A 129 13.97 -1.69 -4.82
C ARG A 129 13.13 -0.70 -5.60
N TYR A 130 11.94 -0.41 -5.09
CA TYR A 130 11.02 0.53 -5.71
C TYR A 130 10.59 1.58 -4.69
N THR A 131 10.68 2.84 -5.08
CA THR A 131 10.10 3.97 -4.34
C THR A 131 8.98 4.56 -5.17
N ILE A 132 7.76 4.45 -4.69
CA ILE A 132 6.57 4.98 -5.33
C ILE A 132 6.12 6.20 -4.56
N THR A 133 6.02 7.34 -5.25
CA THR A 133 5.46 8.57 -4.68
C THR A 133 4.17 8.87 -5.41
N SER A 134 3.08 9.05 -4.66
CA SER A 134 1.76 9.33 -5.22
C SER A 134 1.15 10.55 -4.55
N GLU A 135 0.47 11.35 -5.34
CA GLU A 135 -0.21 12.55 -4.88
C GLU A 135 -1.70 12.46 -5.13
N TYR A 136 -2.48 13.03 -4.22
CA TYR A 136 -3.94 12.97 -4.22
C TYR A 136 -4.52 14.35 -4.04
N ALA A 137 -5.75 14.54 -4.52
CA ALA A 137 -6.53 15.70 -4.13
C ALA A 137 -7.04 15.49 -2.70
N CYS A 138 -6.62 16.34 -1.77
CA CYS A 138 -7.27 16.45 -0.48
C CYS A 138 -8.70 16.96 -0.69
N ALA A 139 -9.71 16.20 -0.29
CA ALA A 139 -11.06 16.73 -0.18
C ALA A 139 -11.05 17.80 0.92
N ALA A 140 -10.91 19.07 0.52
CA ALA A 140 -11.17 20.18 1.41
C ALA A 140 -12.69 20.20 1.62
N THR A 141 -13.15 19.96 2.85
CA THR A 141 -14.50 20.36 3.26
C THR A 141 -14.51 21.89 3.27
N VAL A 142 -14.69 22.52 2.10
CA VAL A 142 -14.92 23.95 2.01
C VAL A 142 -16.36 24.18 2.46
N TYR A 143 -16.55 24.54 3.72
CA TYR A 143 -17.81 25.10 4.18
C TYR A 143 -18.01 26.45 3.49
N LEU A 144 -18.79 26.48 2.41
CA LEU A 144 -19.27 27.72 1.82
C LEU A 144 -20.54 28.13 2.57
N PRO A 145 -20.53 29.16 3.43
CA PRO A 145 -21.77 29.71 3.96
C PRO A 145 -22.58 30.27 2.79
N ILE A 146 -23.80 29.76 2.60
CA ILE A 146 -24.76 30.32 1.65
C ILE A 146 -25.14 31.72 2.15
N VAL A 147 -24.51 32.75 1.61
CA VAL A 147 -24.96 34.13 1.80
C VAL A 147 -26.13 34.36 0.85
N ARG A 148 -27.37 34.20 1.36
CA ARG A 148 -28.54 34.71 0.65
C ARG A 148 -28.51 36.23 0.72
N ARG A 149 -28.24 36.90 -0.40
CA ARG A 149 -28.54 38.33 -0.52
C ARG A 149 -30.07 38.49 -0.58
N LYS A 150 -30.62 39.36 0.27
CA LYS A 150 -31.98 39.88 0.15
C LYS A 150 -31.99 41.00 -0.88
#